data_AF-A0A2T4S5J9-F1
#
_entry.id   AF-A0A2T4S5J9-F1
#
_cell.length_a   1.000
_cell.length_b   1.000
_cell.length_c   1.000
_cell.angle_alpha   90.00
_cell.angle_beta   90.00
_cell.angle_gamma   90.00
#
_symmetry.space_group_name_H-M   'P 1'
#
loop_
_entity.id
_entity.type
_entity.pdbx_description
1 polymer ?
#
loop_
_entity_poly.entity_id
_entity_poly.type
_entity_poly.pdbx_seq_one_letter_code
_entity_poly.pdbx_strand_id
1 'polypeptide(L)'
;PHLSIMESTEVIDLIYNHEHQVCGVLVLDSTDEQQIIEADSVVFATGGINNLFPTNSNIPHTIASGCVVALRHDIALESMEMIQFHPTLLGEPEHAYSLVSEAVRGDGGVLVNEQDIPFMDKIHPMKSLAPRDVTSRAIYHQQQEGHQVFLDISAISNFAERFPTIYKAVQATSP
;
A
#
# COMPACT_ATOMS: atom_id res chain seq x y z
N PRO A 1 -30.56 -16.59 -5.82
CA PRO A 1 -29.36 -15.76 -5.55
C PRO A 1 -28.35 -15.90 -6.70
N HIS A 2 -27.87 -14.80 -7.28
CA HIS A 2 -26.95 -14.80 -8.44
C HIS A 2 -25.47 -14.61 -8.03
N LEU A 3 -25.17 -14.63 -6.73
CA LEU A 3 -23.83 -14.46 -6.18
C LEU A 3 -23.54 -15.62 -5.22
N SER A 4 -22.39 -16.25 -5.43
CA SER A 4 -21.80 -17.23 -4.52
C SER A 4 -20.45 -16.69 -4.05
N ILE A 5 -20.18 -16.77 -2.75
CA ILE A 5 -18.92 -16.36 -2.15
C ILE A 5 -18.20 -17.62 -1.68
N MET A 6 -16.96 -17.79 -2.14
CA MET A 6 -16.07 -18.89 -1.73
C MET A 6 -14.89 -18.29 -0.97
N GLU A 7 -14.93 -18.40 0.35
CA GLU A 7 -13.82 -17.98 1.21
C GLU A 7 -12.73 -19.05 1.23
N SER A 8 -11.51 -18.68 1.63
CA SER A 8 -10.36 -19.61 1.72
C SER A 8 -10.15 -20.43 0.44
N THR A 9 -10.37 -19.80 -0.71
CA THR A 9 -10.24 -20.41 -2.04
C THR A 9 -9.26 -19.56 -2.84
N GLU A 10 -8.07 -20.09 -3.08
CA GLU A 10 -6.99 -19.37 -3.76
C GLU A 10 -6.97 -19.72 -5.24
N VAL A 11 -7.00 -18.71 -6.11
CA VAL A 11 -6.79 -18.91 -7.56
C VAL A 11 -5.29 -19.10 -7.82
N ILE A 12 -4.94 -20.25 -8.38
CA ILE A 12 -3.54 -20.60 -8.69
C ILE A 12 -3.24 -20.59 -10.19
N ASP A 13 -4.25 -20.76 -11.05
CA ASP A 13 -4.08 -20.74 -12.51
C ASP A 13 -5.36 -20.44 -13.31
N LEU A 14 -5.21 -20.12 -14.61
CA LEU A 14 -6.31 -19.99 -15.58
C LEU A 14 -6.56 -21.31 -16.33
N ILE A 15 -7.81 -21.60 -16.63
CA ILE A 15 -8.21 -22.73 -17.47
C ILE A 15 -8.61 -22.22 -18.85
N TYR A 16 -8.14 -22.90 -19.90
CA TYR A 16 -8.42 -22.56 -21.29
C TYR A 16 -9.17 -23.69 -21.99
N ASN A 17 -10.08 -23.31 -22.87
CA ASN A 17 -10.72 -24.24 -23.79
C ASN A 17 -9.82 -24.56 -25.01
N HIS A 18 -10.31 -25.41 -25.91
CA HIS A 18 -9.60 -25.78 -27.14
C HIS A 18 -9.36 -24.62 -28.12
N GLU A 19 -10.09 -23.51 -27.97
CA GLU A 19 -9.95 -22.29 -28.78
C GLU A 19 -9.00 -21.27 -28.12
N HIS A 20 -8.31 -21.64 -27.04
CA HIS A 20 -7.44 -20.77 -26.25
C HIS A 20 -8.16 -19.56 -25.62
N GLN A 21 -9.43 -19.72 -25.27
CA GLN A 21 -10.18 -18.75 -24.47
C GLN A 21 -10.22 -19.18 -23.01
N VAL A 22 -10.10 -18.21 -22.09
CA VAL A 22 -10.29 -18.45 -20.66
C VAL A 22 -11.72 -18.95 -20.41
N CYS A 23 -11.85 -20.11 -19.78
CA CYS A 23 -13.14 -20.74 -19.46
C CYS A 23 -13.27 -21.15 -17.99
N GLY A 24 -12.37 -20.66 -17.14
CA GLY A 24 -12.39 -20.93 -15.71
C GLY A 24 -11.07 -20.66 -15.01
N VAL A 25 -11.00 -21.08 -13.76
CA VAL A 25 -9.80 -20.99 -12.91
C VAL A 25 -9.53 -22.32 -12.23
N LEU A 26 -8.25 -22.62 -12.03
CA LEU A 26 -7.80 -23.63 -11.08
C LEU A 26 -7.68 -22.98 -9.71
N VAL A 27 -8.34 -23.56 -8.71
CA VAL A 27 -8.30 -23.08 -7.34
C VAL A 27 -7.75 -24.13 -6.38
N LEU A 28 -7.21 -23.65 -5.27
CA LEU A 28 -6.84 -24.42 -4.11
C LEU A 28 -7.80 -24.06 -2.97
N ASP A 29 -8.43 -25.04 -2.35
CA ASP A 29 -9.29 -24.79 -1.18
C ASP A 29 -8.50 -24.84 0.14
N SER A 30 -9.20 -24.66 1.27
CA SER A 30 -8.58 -24.68 2.61
C SER A 30 -7.93 -26.02 3.01
N THR A 31 -8.14 -27.07 2.24
CA THR A 31 -7.56 -28.41 2.47
C THR A 31 -6.41 -28.73 1.52
N ASP A 32 -5.95 -27.73 0.74
CA ASP A 32 -4.97 -27.87 -0.33
C ASP A 32 -5.43 -28.82 -1.46
N GLU A 33 -6.75 -29.01 -1.62
CA GLU A 33 -7.31 -29.75 -2.75
C GLU A 33 -7.52 -28.82 -3.95
N GLN A 34 -7.18 -29.32 -5.13
CA GLN A 34 -7.34 -28.59 -6.38
C GLN A 34 -8.73 -28.80 -6.97
N GLN A 35 -9.37 -27.71 -7.38
CA GLN A 35 -10.69 -27.73 -8.02
C GLN A 35 -10.71 -26.80 -9.23
N ILE A 36 -11.50 -27.14 -10.24
CA ILE A 36 -11.76 -26.26 -11.38
C ILE A 36 -13.09 -25.56 -11.13
N ILE A 37 -13.07 -24.24 -11.24
CA ILE A 37 -14.28 -23.42 -11.31
C ILE A 37 -14.43 -22.96 -12.75
N GLU A 38 -15.44 -23.50 -13.44
CA GLU A 38 -15.80 -23.09 -14.79
C GLU A 38 -16.49 -21.71 -14.76
N ALA A 39 -16.15 -20.86 -15.73
CA ALA A 39 -16.76 -19.55 -15.88
C ALA A 39 -16.63 -19.05 -17.32
N ASP A 40 -17.66 -18.35 -17.81
CA ASP A 40 -17.62 -17.69 -19.12
C ASP A 40 -16.64 -16.51 -19.18
N SER A 41 -16.25 -15.97 -18.02
CA SER A 41 -15.32 -14.83 -17.89
C SER A 41 -14.67 -14.81 -16.52
N VAL A 42 -13.40 -14.39 -16.46
CA VAL A 42 -12.62 -14.25 -15.22
C VAL A 42 -12.16 -12.81 -15.08
N VAL A 43 -12.34 -12.24 -13.88
CA VAL A 43 -11.90 -10.88 -13.54
C VAL A 43 -10.93 -10.96 -12.36
N PHE A 44 -9.69 -10.51 -12.55
CA PHE A 44 -8.76 -10.37 -11.44
C PHE A 44 -9.04 -9.08 -10.65
N ALA A 45 -9.30 -9.26 -9.35
CA ALA A 45 -9.46 -8.18 -8.38
C ALA A 45 -8.60 -8.44 -7.13
N THR A 46 -7.36 -8.92 -7.34
CA THR A 46 -6.50 -9.54 -6.31
C THR A 46 -5.65 -8.56 -5.49
N GLY A 47 -5.83 -7.24 -5.67
CA GLY A 47 -5.00 -6.22 -5.03
C GLY A 47 -3.63 -6.02 -5.67
N GLY A 48 -2.69 -5.40 -4.93
CA GLY A 48 -1.37 -4.99 -5.43
C GLY A 48 -0.17 -5.69 -4.75
N ILE A 49 1.03 -5.47 -5.28
CA ILE A 49 2.29 -6.17 -4.92
C ILE A 49 3.09 -5.49 -3.79
N ASN A 50 2.44 -4.73 -2.92
CA ASN A 50 3.11 -3.97 -1.86
C ASN A 50 3.82 -4.84 -0.81
N ASN A 51 3.43 -6.11 -0.66
CA ASN A 51 4.11 -7.08 0.22
C ASN A 51 5.53 -7.45 -0.23
N LEU A 52 5.99 -6.99 -1.39
CA LEU A 52 7.40 -7.10 -1.80
C LEU A 52 8.34 -6.21 -0.96
N PHE A 53 7.80 -5.23 -0.24
CA PHE A 53 8.57 -4.30 0.57
C PHE A 53 8.40 -4.60 2.07
N PRO A 54 9.50 -4.63 2.85
CA PRO A 54 9.48 -5.05 4.26
C PRO A 54 8.60 -4.13 5.10
N THR A 55 8.67 -2.82 4.85
CA THR A 55 7.83 -1.81 5.50
C THR A 55 6.78 -1.34 4.51
N ASN A 56 5.52 -1.68 4.77
CA ASN A 56 4.40 -1.36 3.90
C ASN A 56 3.15 -1.03 4.74
N SER A 57 2.12 -0.46 4.10
CA SER A 57 0.88 -0.05 4.76
C SER A 57 -0.21 -1.13 4.75
N ASN A 58 0.13 -2.39 4.47
CA ASN A 58 -0.83 -3.42 4.08
C ASN A 58 -1.46 -4.16 5.26
N ILE A 59 -2.54 -4.86 4.94
CA ILE A 59 -3.03 -6.01 5.69
C ILE A 59 -2.18 -7.23 5.26
N PRO A 60 -1.75 -8.13 6.17
CA PRO A 60 -0.77 -9.19 5.88
C PRO A 60 -1.06 -10.14 4.70
N HIS A 61 -2.29 -10.15 4.17
CA HIS A 61 -2.78 -11.21 3.26
C HIS A 61 -2.88 -10.80 1.78
N THR A 62 -2.53 -9.57 1.38
CA THR A 62 -2.61 -9.17 -0.05
C THR A 62 -1.36 -9.57 -0.83
N ILE A 63 -1.44 -10.67 -1.58
CA ILE A 63 -0.31 -11.20 -2.37
C ILE A 63 -0.38 -10.88 -3.88
N ALA A 64 -1.43 -10.19 -4.33
CA ALA A 64 -1.66 -9.84 -5.75
C ALA A 64 -1.46 -11.01 -6.72
N SER A 65 -1.98 -12.18 -6.36
CA SER A 65 -1.81 -13.43 -7.14
C SER A 65 -2.20 -13.30 -8.62
N GLY A 66 -3.17 -12.44 -8.95
CA GLY A 66 -3.61 -12.22 -10.33
C GLY A 66 -2.51 -11.74 -11.27
N CYS A 67 -1.57 -10.90 -10.82
CA CYS A 67 -0.47 -10.46 -11.71
C CYS A 67 0.53 -11.59 -11.97
N VAL A 68 0.72 -12.51 -11.00
CA VAL A 68 1.57 -13.69 -11.15
C VAL A 68 0.93 -14.68 -12.13
N VAL A 69 -0.37 -14.94 -12.00
CA VAL A 69 -1.12 -15.79 -12.93
C VAL A 69 -1.08 -15.18 -14.34
N ALA A 70 -1.32 -13.88 -14.48
CA ALA A 70 -1.24 -13.18 -15.76
C ALA A 70 0.14 -13.38 -16.45
N LEU A 71 1.24 -13.19 -15.71
CA LEU A 71 2.59 -13.40 -16.23
C LEU A 71 2.85 -14.83 -16.71
N ARG A 72 2.31 -15.85 -16.02
CA ARG A 72 2.46 -17.25 -16.43
C ARG A 72 1.75 -17.58 -17.75
N HIS A 73 0.79 -16.75 -18.14
CA HIS A 73 0.01 -16.86 -19.37
C HIS A 73 0.40 -15.85 -20.44
N ASP A 74 1.60 -15.27 -20.33
CA ASP A 74 2.12 -14.26 -21.26
C ASP A 74 1.19 -13.03 -21.43
N ILE A 75 0.33 -12.78 -20.44
CA ILE A 75 -0.51 -11.58 -20.40
C ILE A 75 0.38 -10.42 -19.97
N ALA A 76 0.50 -9.43 -20.85
CA ALA A 76 1.34 -8.27 -20.62
C ALA A 76 0.90 -7.49 -19.37
N LEU A 77 1.87 -7.20 -18.49
CA LEU A 77 1.72 -6.26 -17.41
C LEU A 77 2.30 -4.90 -17.81
N GLU A 78 1.78 -3.83 -17.24
CA GLU A 78 2.20 -2.46 -17.55
C GLU A 78 2.58 -1.71 -16.26
N SER A 79 3.61 -0.86 -16.36
CA SER A 79 4.02 0.08 -15.31
C SER A 79 4.31 -0.57 -13.95
N MET A 80 4.81 -1.81 -13.93
CA MET A 80 5.10 -2.55 -12.70
C MET A 80 6.22 -1.92 -11.86
N GLU A 81 7.04 -1.07 -12.47
CA GLU A 81 8.06 -0.24 -11.81
C GLU A 81 7.49 0.97 -11.05
N MET A 82 6.23 1.35 -11.31
CA MET A 82 5.59 2.54 -10.74
C MET A 82 5.04 2.26 -9.34
N ILE A 83 5.94 1.91 -8.41
CA ILE A 83 5.61 1.64 -7.01
C ILE A 83 5.51 2.95 -6.25
N GLN A 84 4.37 3.17 -5.60
CA GLN A 84 4.17 4.32 -4.72
C GLN A 84 4.57 3.99 -3.29
N PHE A 85 5.55 4.74 -2.77
CA PHE A 85 5.86 4.79 -1.34
C PHE A 85 5.05 5.91 -0.71
N HIS A 86 4.20 5.57 0.26
CA HIS A 86 3.47 6.60 1.01
C HIS A 86 4.46 7.36 1.92
N PRO A 87 4.50 8.71 1.89
CA PRO A 87 5.53 9.47 2.59
C PRO A 87 5.48 9.32 4.13
N THR A 88 4.27 9.17 4.68
CA THR A 88 4.03 9.26 6.13
C THR A 88 3.38 7.99 6.65
N LEU A 89 4.19 6.95 6.84
CA LEU A 89 3.83 5.80 7.66
C LEU A 89 4.28 6.08 9.11
N LEU A 90 3.38 5.88 10.06
CA LEU A 90 3.71 5.88 11.49
C LEU A 90 4.40 4.56 11.79
N GLY A 91 5.67 4.60 12.19
CA GLY A 91 6.46 3.40 12.33
C GLY A 91 7.91 3.63 12.71
N GLU A 92 8.58 2.53 12.95
CA GLU A 92 10.03 2.42 12.99
C GLU A 92 10.54 1.94 11.62
N PRO A 93 11.86 2.04 11.31
CA PRO A 93 12.40 1.69 9.98
C PRO A 93 11.96 0.33 9.43
N GLU A 94 11.73 -0.66 10.32
CA GLU A 94 11.37 -2.03 9.95
C GLU A 94 9.90 -2.39 10.23
N HIS A 95 9.11 -1.46 10.76
CA HIS A 95 7.73 -1.74 11.15
C HIS A 95 6.82 -0.53 11.05
N ALA A 96 5.79 -0.61 10.22
CA ALA A 96 4.74 0.38 10.13
C ALA A 96 3.55 -0.04 11.00
N TYR A 97 3.15 0.82 11.94
CA TYR A 97 1.96 0.63 12.78
C TYR A 97 0.69 1.14 12.09
N SER A 98 0.80 2.24 11.34
CA SER A 98 -0.35 2.86 10.68
C SER A 98 0.05 3.82 9.58
N LEU A 99 -0.90 4.20 8.72
CA LEU A 99 -0.73 5.25 7.74
C LEU A 99 -1.22 6.59 8.31
N VAL A 100 -0.37 7.62 8.27
CA VAL A 100 -0.77 8.99 8.57
C VAL A 100 -1.23 9.65 7.28
N SER A 101 -2.54 9.92 7.17
CA SER A 101 -3.16 10.44 5.95
C SER A 101 -2.54 11.77 5.50
N GLU A 102 -2.48 11.98 4.18
CA GLU A 102 -2.06 13.27 3.59
C GLU A 102 -2.94 14.44 4.04
N ALA A 103 -4.17 14.15 4.49
CA ALA A 103 -5.06 15.15 5.08
C ALA A 103 -4.41 15.87 6.27
N VAL A 104 -3.53 15.20 7.03
CA VAL A 104 -2.79 15.85 8.13
C VAL A 104 -1.84 16.93 7.59
N ARG A 105 -1.14 16.65 6.49
CA ARG A 105 -0.32 17.65 5.79
C ARG A 105 -1.20 18.76 5.21
N GLY A 106 -2.35 18.40 4.65
CA GLY A 106 -3.38 19.33 4.17
C GLY A 106 -3.90 20.30 5.22
N ASP A 107 -3.99 19.85 6.46
CA ASP A 107 -4.48 20.62 7.61
C ASP A 107 -3.39 21.42 8.34
N GLY A 108 -2.19 21.50 7.78
CA GLY A 108 -1.08 22.31 8.29
C GLY A 108 0.06 21.50 8.90
N GLY A 109 0.04 20.18 8.79
CA GLY A 109 1.16 19.33 9.20
C GLY A 109 2.39 19.54 8.31
N VAL A 110 3.57 19.67 8.92
CA VAL A 110 4.82 20.00 8.23
C VAL A 110 5.84 18.89 8.45
N LEU A 111 6.50 18.47 7.36
CA LEU A 111 7.64 17.55 7.45
C LEU A 111 8.88 18.31 7.91
N VAL A 112 9.42 17.89 9.04
CA VAL A 112 10.61 18.47 9.67
C VAL A 112 11.63 17.38 10.00
N ASN A 113 12.89 17.76 10.18
CA ASN A 113 13.91 16.85 10.72
C ASN A 113 14.04 16.99 12.25
N GLU A 114 15.00 16.30 12.86
CA GLU A 114 15.25 16.37 14.32
C GLU A 114 15.71 17.74 14.85
N GLN A 115 16.01 18.69 13.96
CA GLN A 115 16.33 20.08 14.30
C GLN A 115 15.16 21.04 14.03
N ASP A 116 13.95 20.52 13.85
CA ASP A 116 12.73 21.27 13.51
C ASP A 116 12.83 22.04 12.18
N ILE A 117 13.73 21.62 11.27
CA ILE A 117 13.91 22.28 9.98
C ILE A 117 12.85 21.76 8.99
N PRO A 118 11.99 22.61 8.41
CA PRO A 118 11.02 22.22 7.38
C PRO A 118 11.73 22.01 6.03
N PHE A 119 12.39 20.86 5.88
CA PHE A 119 13.30 20.61 4.76
C PHE A 119 12.63 20.69 3.38
N MET A 120 11.32 20.42 3.30
CA MET A 120 10.56 20.51 2.04
C MET A 120 10.48 21.93 1.46
N ASP A 121 10.65 22.98 2.28
CA ASP A 121 10.57 24.38 1.84
C ASP A 121 11.63 24.74 0.80
N LYS A 122 12.77 24.03 0.80
CA LYS A 122 13.85 24.22 -0.17
C LYS A 122 13.75 23.29 -1.38
N ILE A 123 12.83 22.32 -1.37
CA ILE A 123 12.74 21.24 -2.35
C ILE A 123 11.62 21.47 -3.36
N HIS A 124 10.44 21.90 -2.90
CA HIS A 124 9.27 22.01 -3.77
C HIS A 124 8.38 23.20 -3.36
N PRO A 125 7.78 23.95 -4.30
CA PRO A 125 6.92 25.10 -3.99
C PRO A 125 5.71 24.76 -3.10
N MET A 126 5.18 23.54 -3.24
CA MET A 126 4.08 23.03 -2.40
C MET A 126 4.54 22.53 -1.02
N LYS A 127 5.85 22.60 -0.71
CA LYS A 127 6.41 22.20 0.58
C LYS A 127 5.99 20.77 0.94
N SER A 128 5.51 20.52 2.16
CA SER A 128 5.01 19.21 2.58
C SER A 128 3.79 18.72 1.82
N LEU A 129 3.12 19.55 1.00
CA LEU A 129 2.02 19.14 0.10
C LEU A 129 2.51 18.73 -1.30
N ALA A 130 3.82 18.63 -1.53
CA ALA A 130 4.36 18.14 -2.78
C ALA A 130 3.84 16.72 -3.13
N PRO A 131 3.88 16.33 -4.42
CA PRO A 131 3.54 14.97 -4.84
C PRO A 131 4.25 13.88 -4.01
N ARG A 132 3.60 12.73 -3.89
CA ARG A 132 4.07 11.62 -3.03
C ARG A 132 5.48 11.17 -3.37
N ASP A 133 5.79 11.05 -4.65
CA ASP A 133 7.10 10.62 -5.13
C ASP A 133 8.20 11.64 -4.76
N VAL A 134 7.91 12.94 -4.87
CA VAL A 134 8.83 14.02 -4.45
C VAL A 134 9.05 13.98 -2.94
N THR A 135 7.96 13.85 -2.18
CA THR A 135 8.00 13.88 -0.72
C THR A 135 8.72 12.64 -0.17
N SER A 136 8.39 11.45 -0.65
CA SER A 136 9.03 10.19 -0.24
C SER A 136 10.53 10.18 -0.58
N ARG A 137 10.93 10.70 -1.74
CA ARG A 137 12.37 10.86 -2.07
C ARG A 137 13.07 11.84 -1.13
N ALA A 138 12.45 12.96 -0.79
CA ALA A 138 13.02 13.94 0.13
C ALA A 138 13.23 13.35 1.54
N ILE A 139 12.26 12.59 2.04
CA ILE A 139 12.37 11.86 3.31
C ILE A 139 13.52 10.85 3.25
N TYR A 140 13.59 10.06 2.17
CA TYR A 140 14.68 9.12 1.97
C TYR A 140 16.06 9.80 1.95
N HIS A 141 16.20 10.96 1.30
CA HIS A 141 17.44 11.73 1.30
C HIS A 141 17.84 12.21 2.71
N GLN A 142 16.89 12.73 3.49
CA GLN A 142 17.16 13.09 4.91
C GLN A 142 17.67 11.87 5.70
N GLN A 143 17.04 10.71 5.53
CA GLN A 143 17.47 9.48 6.19
C GLN A 143 18.87 9.03 5.75
N GLN A 144 19.22 9.16 4.46
CA GLN A 144 20.57 8.86 3.95
C GLN A 144 21.64 9.82 4.51
N GLU A 145 21.26 11.06 4.84
CA GLU A 145 22.10 12.05 5.50
C GLU A 145 22.22 11.82 7.03
N GLY A 146 21.48 10.83 7.56
CA GLY A 146 21.49 10.48 8.98
C GLY A 146 20.47 11.26 9.82
N HIS A 147 19.58 12.01 9.18
CA HIS A 147 18.51 12.75 9.85
C HIS A 147 17.31 11.86 10.17
N GLN A 148 16.63 12.16 11.28
CA GLN A 148 15.31 11.63 11.58
C GLN A 148 14.26 12.57 10.98
N VAL A 149 13.12 12.02 10.57
CA VAL A 149 12.04 12.79 9.97
C VAL A 149 10.78 12.67 10.81
N PHE A 150 10.14 13.80 11.06
CA PHE A 150 8.90 13.92 11.81
C PHE A 150 7.85 14.64 10.98
N LEU A 151 6.59 14.34 11.27
CA LEU A 151 5.46 15.17 10.84
C LEU A 151 5.04 16.03 12.02
N ASP A 152 5.46 17.29 12.02
CA ASP A 152 5.04 18.25 13.01
C ASP A 152 3.57 18.64 12.78
N ILE A 153 2.75 18.39 13.80
CA ILE A 153 1.30 18.67 13.81
C ILE A 153 0.95 19.82 14.77
N SER A 154 1.94 20.51 15.33
CA SER A 154 1.77 21.56 16.35
C SER A 154 0.83 22.70 15.92
N ALA A 155 0.79 23.01 14.62
CA ALA A 155 -0.10 24.01 14.04
C ALA A 155 -1.58 23.57 13.97
N ILE A 156 -1.88 22.28 14.20
CA ILE A 156 -3.21 21.71 14.07
C ILE A 156 -3.91 21.70 15.42
N SER A 157 -4.86 22.61 15.62
CA SER A 157 -5.72 22.60 16.80
C SER A 157 -6.70 21.42 16.78
N ASN A 158 -7.05 20.93 17.98
CA ASN A 158 -8.00 19.84 18.21
C ASN A 158 -7.66 18.56 17.42
N PHE A 159 -6.37 18.22 17.30
CA PHE A 159 -5.91 17.10 16.48
C PHE A 159 -6.61 15.77 16.83
N ALA A 160 -6.80 15.47 18.12
CA ALA A 160 -7.47 14.25 18.57
C ALA A 160 -8.93 14.13 18.10
N GLU A 161 -9.63 15.26 17.94
CA GLU A 161 -11.01 15.30 17.45
C GLU A 161 -11.07 15.21 15.93
N ARG A 162 -10.14 15.87 15.22
CA ARG A 162 -10.07 15.90 13.75
C ARG A 162 -9.53 14.60 13.16
N PHE A 163 -8.57 13.98 13.83
CA PHE A 163 -7.86 12.78 13.39
C PHE A 163 -7.84 11.69 14.47
N PRO A 164 -9.01 11.24 14.98
CA PRO A 164 -9.09 10.36 16.15
C PRO A 164 -8.40 9.01 15.92
N THR A 165 -8.46 8.46 14.71
CA THR A 165 -7.79 7.19 14.37
C THR A 165 -6.26 7.32 14.42
N ILE A 166 -5.73 8.40 13.85
CA ILE A 166 -4.28 8.66 13.83
C ILE A 166 -3.79 8.97 15.25
N TYR A 167 -4.53 9.78 16.00
CA TYR A 167 -4.21 10.11 17.39
C TYR A 167 -4.12 8.84 18.26
N LYS A 168 -5.11 7.93 18.15
CA LYS A 168 -5.09 6.64 18.85
C LYS A 168 -3.90 5.78 18.44
N ALA A 169 -3.56 5.75 17.15
CA ALA A 169 -2.41 4.99 16.66
C ALA A 169 -1.10 5.52 17.27
N VAL A 170 -0.89 6.85 17.29
CA VAL A 170 0.29 7.47 17.92
C VAL A 170 0.38 7.14 19.42
N GLN A 171 -0.75 7.22 20.14
CA GLN A 171 -0.79 6.87 21.56
C GLN A 171 -0.45 5.40 21.83
N ALA A 172 -0.88 4.48 20.98
CA ALA A 172 -0.60 3.06 21.12
C ALA A 172 0.86 2.70 20.84
N THR A 173 1.59 3.56 20.12
CA THR A 173 2.98 3.38 19.72
C THR A 173 3.98 4.15 20.59
N SER A 174 3.48 5.01 21.49
CA SER A 174 4.30 5.74 22.44
C SER A 174 4.57 4.86 23.67
N PRO A 175 5.83 4.66 24.11
CA PRO A 175 6.14 3.88 25.30
C PRO A 175 5.57 4.46 26.59
#